data_AF-A0A2A9NMS5-F1
#
_entry.id   AF-A0A2A9NMS5-F1
#
_cell.length_a   1.000
_cell.length_b   1.000
_cell.length_c   1.000
_cell.angle_alpha   90.00
_cell.angle_beta   90.00
_cell.angle_gamma   90.00
#
_symmetry.space_group_name_H-M   'P 1'
#
loop_
_entity.id
_entity.type
_entity.pdbx_description
1 polymer ?
#
loop_
_entity_poly.entity_id
_entity_poly.type
_entity_poly.pdbx_seq_one_letter_code
_entity_poly.pdbx_strand_id
1 'polypeptide(L)'
;MSTDEIFYLNSFTLSSHLTLSDNMGSGGSKISDVWYPDNPKRRARASQLKEDVDFLCHEFEELKKKRDELLNEIKPRVNELMKKYGYNTTDDLDQAVVNVLKGKALEEYTQIKAQMSAADEVATTIFQLVSIIGAATGVFLGALVALGIMTGGAAIAVIGVIAGILAFVSVAAVLFTVFQGAIERTNMRKAITDLSYERVKARAAYEAMNSLANWLYNIKLWLDDPLISENEGLMKKKLEGDFMTDYNKSKRSSVVKFLEQYDAERNAWTDEDPDWKAGEEDIISSISRAGMASVNSVEKMSVNGVEESELESVSDSVQVDLEKAPTVKFDYTSPDGSGSLQLLFLTSNETSCKGLDENTNSWMLQYESGHETKPGTPRISDYLFSLEDLETGKVYKNCQLTFLSRPAA
;
A
#
# COMPACT_ATOMS: atom_id res chain seq x y z
N MET A 1 -20.43 25.87 -21.53
CA MET A 1 -19.99 25.13 -20.33
C MET A 1 -18.47 25.16 -20.36
N SER A 2 -17.84 25.81 -19.39
CA SER A 2 -16.38 25.98 -19.38
C SER A 2 -15.71 24.65 -19.05
N THR A 3 -14.67 24.28 -19.79
CA THR A 3 -13.88 23.06 -19.57
C THR A 3 -13.24 22.99 -18.18
N ASP A 4 -13.22 24.11 -17.44
CA ASP A 4 -12.65 24.18 -16.09
C ASP A 4 -13.62 23.67 -15.00
N GLU A 5 -14.92 23.56 -15.26
CA GLU A 5 -15.90 23.10 -14.26
C GLU A 5 -15.95 21.56 -14.12
N ILE A 6 -15.50 20.80 -15.12
CA ILE A 6 -15.51 19.33 -15.07
C ILE A 6 -14.31 18.78 -14.30
N PHE A 7 -13.19 19.51 -14.26
CA PHE A 7 -11.97 19.08 -13.56
C PHE A 7 -12.03 19.29 -12.03
N TYR A 8 -12.91 20.16 -11.53
CA TYR A 8 -13.08 20.39 -10.09
C TYR A 8 -13.94 19.33 -9.38
N LEU A 9 -14.68 18.50 -10.12
CA LEU A 9 -15.61 17.55 -9.52
C LEU A 9 -14.95 16.25 -8.99
N ASN A 10 -13.71 15.94 -9.38
CA ASN A 10 -12.99 14.75 -8.89
C ASN A 10 -11.96 15.03 -7.79
N SER A 11 -11.46 16.26 -7.66
CA SER A 11 -10.57 16.62 -6.56
C SER A 11 -11.34 16.98 -5.27
N PHE A 12 -12.60 17.39 -5.38
CA PHE A 12 -13.45 17.75 -4.24
C PHE A 12 -14.21 16.56 -3.62
N THR A 13 -14.39 15.45 -4.36
CA THR A 13 -15.10 14.25 -3.88
C THR A 13 -14.27 13.35 -2.97
N LEU A 14 -12.93 13.49 -2.97
CA LEU A 14 -12.05 12.82 -1.98
C LEU A 14 -12.27 13.34 -0.55
N SER A 15 -12.79 14.56 -0.39
CA SER A 15 -12.98 15.17 0.93
C SER A 15 -14.37 14.87 1.54
N SER A 16 -15.36 14.49 0.73
CA SER A 16 -16.76 14.37 1.19
C SER A 16 -17.24 12.94 1.48
N HIS A 17 -16.49 11.90 1.10
CA HIS A 17 -16.87 10.50 1.39
C HIS A 17 -16.12 9.84 2.56
N LEU A 18 -15.11 10.52 3.11
CA LEU A 18 -14.55 10.24 4.44
C LEU A 18 -15.36 11.00 5.50
N THR A 19 -16.68 10.81 5.54
CA THR A 19 -17.38 10.96 6.82
C THR A 19 -16.75 9.95 7.74
N LEU A 20 -15.92 10.44 8.67
CA LEU A 20 -15.41 9.75 9.83
C LEU A 20 -16.39 8.67 10.24
N SER A 21 -16.06 7.45 9.84
CA SER A 21 -16.48 6.30 10.60
C SER A 21 -15.88 6.54 11.98
N ASP A 22 -16.67 7.11 12.90
CA ASP A 22 -16.44 7.06 14.35
C ASP A 22 -16.40 5.60 14.88
N ASN A 23 -16.46 4.64 13.96
CA ASN A 23 -16.12 3.25 14.11
C ASN A 23 -14.64 2.97 13.76
N MET A 24 -13.72 3.95 13.88
CA MET A 24 -12.31 3.63 14.08
C MET A 24 -12.28 2.78 15.33
N GLY A 25 -12.09 1.47 15.11
CA GLY A 25 -12.49 0.43 16.03
C GLY A 25 -12.18 0.83 17.45
N SER A 26 -13.18 0.71 18.33
CA SER A 26 -12.96 0.48 19.75
C SER A 26 -12.01 -0.71 19.83
N GLY A 27 -10.72 -0.42 19.69
CA GLY A 27 -9.63 -1.36 19.72
C GLY A 27 -9.61 -1.78 21.16
N GLY A 28 -10.41 -2.82 21.47
CA GLY A 28 -10.66 -3.27 22.82
C GLY A 28 -9.35 -3.26 23.56
N SER A 29 -9.31 -2.54 24.68
CA SER A 29 -8.14 -2.50 25.52
C SER A 29 -7.78 -3.94 25.85
N LYS A 30 -6.63 -4.39 25.36
CA LYS A 30 -6.10 -5.72 25.62
C LYS A 30 -5.34 -5.67 26.93
N ILE A 31 -5.29 -6.77 27.66
CA ILE A 31 -4.45 -6.87 28.87
C ILE A 31 -2.98 -6.55 28.56
N SER A 32 -2.52 -6.83 27.32
CA SER A 32 -1.19 -6.48 26.84
C SER A 32 -0.91 -4.98 26.80
N ASP A 33 -1.93 -4.13 26.65
CA ASP A 33 -1.77 -2.67 26.57
C ASP A 33 -1.34 -2.07 27.91
N VAL A 34 -1.62 -2.78 29.02
CA VAL A 34 -1.13 -2.35 30.33
C VAL A 34 0.40 -2.45 30.42
N TRP A 35 0.94 -3.48 29.77
CA TRP A 35 2.37 -3.73 29.67
C TRP A 35 3.03 -2.85 28.60
N TYR A 36 2.31 -2.58 27.52
CA TYR A 36 2.78 -1.85 26.36
C TYR A 36 1.80 -0.72 26.00
N PRO A 37 1.87 0.44 26.69
CA PRO A 37 0.85 1.50 26.58
C PRO A 37 0.73 2.13 25.20
N ASP A 38 1.75 2.00 24.34
CA ASP A 38 1.70 2.48 22.96
C ASP A 38 1.19 1.42 21.95
N ASN A 39 0.95 0.17 22.38
CA ASN A 39 0.39 -0.85 21.50
C ASN A 39 -0.98 -0.48 20.91
N PRO A 40 -1.91 0.18 21.64
CA PRO A 40 -3.13 0.71 21.03
C PRO A 40 -2.85 1.68 19.87
N LYS A 41 -1.89 2.59 20.03
CA LYS A 41 -1.52 3.55 18.97
C LYS A 41 -0.90 2.85 17.76
N ARG A 42 -0.02 1.86 18.02
CA ARG A 42 0.57 1.02 16.96
C ARG A 42 -0.50 0.23 16.20
N ARG A 43 -1.46 -0.38 16.90
CA ARG A 43 -2.59 -1.09 16.27
C ARG A 43 -3.42 -0.16 15.40
N ALA A 44 -3.76 1.01 15.95
CA ALA A 44 -4.53 2.03 15.23
C ALA A 44 -3.78 2.49 13.97
N ARG A 45 -2.48 2.82 14.09
CA ARG A 45 -1.66 3.24 12.94
C ARG A 45 -1.50 2.14 11.90
N ALA A 46 -1.23 0.92 12.31
CA ALA A 46 -1.06 -0.19 11.38
C ALA A 46 -2.37 -0.53 10.65
N SER A 47 -3.51 -0.46 11.35
CA SER A 47 -4.85 -0.62 10.75
C SER A 47 -5.14 0.51 9.76
N GLN A 48 -4.86 1.74 10.17
CA GLN A 48 -5.01 2.93 9.34
C GLN A 48 -4.16 2.87 8.06
N LEU A 49 -2.89 2.45 8.16
CA LEU A 49 -2.01 2.27 7.00
C LEU A 49 -2.54 1.17 6.07
N LYS A 50 -3.07 0.07 6.64
CA LYS A 50 -3.72 -0.99 5.86
C LYS A 50 -4.95 -0.45 5.10
N GLU A 51 -5.82 0.27 5.80
CA GLU A 51 -7.02 0.87 5.20
C GLU A 51 -6.65 1.86 4.07
N ASP A 52 -5.61 2.67 4.26
CA ASP A 52 -5.09 3.56 3.21
C ASP A 52 -4.66 2.78 1.97
N VAL A 53 -3.89 1.70 2.17
CA VAL A 53 -3.41 0.86 1.06
C VAL A 53 -4.59 0.19 0.35
N ASP A 54 -5.52 -0.41 1.09
CA ASP A 54 -6.71 -1.05 0.53
C ASP A 54 -7.56 -0.06 -0.27
N PHE A 55 -7.78 1.15 0.27
CA PHE A 55 -8.49 2.22 -0.41
C PHE A 55 -7.80 2.62 -1.72
N LEU A 56 -6.49 2.87 -1.69
CA LEU A 56 -5.73 3.26 -2.89
C LEU A 56 -5.73 2.17 -3.96
N CYS A 57 -5.62 0.90 -3.56
CA CYS A 57 -5.71 -0.25 -4.47
C CYS A 57 -7.11 -0.37 -5.09
N HIS A 58 -8.17 -0.12 -4.31
CA HIS A 58 -9.53 -0.11 -4.83
C HIS A 58 -9.75 1.00 -5.87
N GLU A 59 -9.35 2.23 -5.53
CA GLU A 59 -9.43 3.39 -6.44
C GLU A 59 -8.61 3.16 -7.72
N PHE A 60 -7.47 2.48 -7.62
CA PHE A 60 -6.69 2.09 -8.78
C PHE A 60 -7.45 1.14 -9.71
N GLU A 61 -8.12 0.11 -9.18
CA GLU A 61 -8.90 -0.83 -10.00
C GLU A 61 -10.12 -0.15 -10.65
N GLU A 62 -10.78 0.80 -9.97
CA GLU A 62 -11.85 1.60 -10.57
C GLU A 62 -11.34 2.48 -11.73
N LEU A 63 -10.19 3.14 -11.56
CA LEU A 63 -9.57 3.91 -12.64
C LEU A 63 -9.12 3.03 -13.81
N LYS A 64 -8.65 1.82 -13.53
CA LYS A 64 -8.26 0.83 -14.54
C LYS A 64 -9.47 0.37 -15.36
N LYS A 65 -10.63 0.11 -14.73
CA LYS A 65 -11.87 -0.17 -15.46
C LYS A 65 -12.26 0.99 -16.37
N LYS A 66 -12.24 2.22 -15.85
CA LYS A 66 -12.53 3.43 -16.63
C LYS A 66 -11.57 3.60 -17.82
N ARG A 67 -10.28 3.33 -17.61
CA ARG A 67 -9.27 3.31 -18.69
C ARG A 67 -9.64 2.29 -19.76
N ASP A 68 -10.04 1.09 -19.38
CA ASP A 68 -10.39 0.01 -20.32
C ASP A 68 -11.67 0.33 -21.12
N GLU A 69 -12.66 0.94 -20.46
CA GLU A 69 -13.87 1.46 -21.13
C GLU A 69 -13.52 2.54 -22.16
N LEU A 70 -12.73 3.55 -21.77
CA LEU A 70 -12.27 4.61 -22.68
C LEU A 70 -11.48 4.04 -23.86
N LEU A 71 -10.62 3.04 -23.61
CA LEU A 71 -9.85 2.39 -24.66
C LEU A 71 -10.75 1.72 -25.70
N ASN A 72 -11.76 0.96 -25.24
CA ASN A 72 -12.72 0.29 -26.10
C ASN A 72 -13.50 1.28 -26.98
N GLU A 73 -13.83 2.46 -26.44
CA GLU A 73 -14.48 3.53 -27.19
C GLU A 73 -13.56 4.22 -28.21
N ILE A 74 -12.28 4.41 -27.86
CA ILE A 74 -11.28 5.08 -28.68
C ILE A 74 -10.83 4.21 -29.86
N LYS A 75 -10.64 2.91 -29.62
CA LYS A 75 -10.08 1.96 -30.60
C LYS A 75 -10.74 1.99 -32.00
N PRO A 76 -12.07 1.92 -32.17
CA PRO A 76 -12.68 1.98 -33.51
C PRO A 76 -12.39 3.30 -34.21
N ARG A 77 -12.32 4.42 -33.47
CA ARG A 77 -12.04 5.75 -34.02
C ARG A 77 -10.58 5.90 -34.45
N VAL A 78 -9.65 5.32 -33.69
CA VAL A 78 -8.25 5.23 -34.10
C VAL A 78 -8.13 4.44 -35.40
N ASN A 79 -8.85 3.32 -35.54
CA ASN A 79 -8.86 2.54 -36.79
C ASN A 79 -9.46 3.32 -37.98
N GLU A 80 -10.52 4.09 -37.76
CA GLU A 80 -11.09 4.99 -38.78
C GLU A 80 -10.08 6.08 -39.18
N LEU A 81 -9.37 6.65 -38.20
CA LEU A 81 -8.33 7.63 -38.43
C LEU A 81 -7.16 7.04 -39.23
N MET A 82 -6.69 5.83 -38.88
CA MET A 82 -5.67 5.12 -39.65
C MET A 82 -6.07 4.97 -41.11
N LYS A 83 -7.30 4.51 -41.37
CA LYS A 83 -7.84 4.37 -42.73
C LYS A 83 -7.93 5.72 -43.45
N LYS A 84 -8.34 6.78 -42.76
CA LYS A 84 -8.42 8.15 -43.31
C LYS A 84 -7.05 8.64 -43.81
N TYR A 85 -5.96 8.29 -43.12
CA TYR A 85 -4.59 8.62 -43.53
C TYR A 85 -3.94 7.58 -44.45
N GLY A 86 -4.68 6.56 -44.91
CA GLY A 86 -4.19 5.55 -45.85
C GLY A 86 -3.39 4.41 -45.22
N TYR A 87 -3.42 4.28 -43.90
CA TYR A 87 -2.80 3.16 -43.18
C TYR A 87 -3.85 2.05 -42.98
N ASN A 88 -3.69 0.93 -43.68
CA ASN A 88 -4.65 -0.18 -43.60
C ASN A 88 -4.30 -1.14 -42.45
N THR A 89 -3.02 -1.18 -42.08
CA THR A 89 -2.48 -2.02 -41.02
C THR A 89 -1.56 -1.22 -40.09
N THR A 90 -1.24 -1.81 -38.94
CA THR A 90 -0.24 -1.25 -38.01
C THR A 90 1.16 -1.20 -38.62
N ASP A 91 1.48 -2.14 -39.51
CA ASP A 91 2.77 -2.21 -40.18
C ASP A 91 2.92 -1.10 -41.22
N ASP A 92 1.83 -0.75 -41.92
CA ASP A 92 1.81 0.41 -42.84
C ASP A 92 2.11 1.71 -42.09
N LEU A 93 1.48 1.88 -40.92
CA LEU A 93 1.69 3.02 -40.06
C LEU A 93 3.13 3.06 -39.54
N ASP A 94 3.64 1.94 -39.02
CA ASP A 94 5.01 1.84 -38.52
C ASP A 94 6.04 2.17 -39.59
N GLN A 95 5.87 1.65 -40.81
CA GLN A 95 6.76 1.97 -41.92
C GLN A 95 6.70 3.46 -42.27
N ALA A 96 5.51 4.08 -42.24
CA ALA A 96 5.38 5.51 -42.47
C ALA A 96 6.12 6.33 -41.40
N VAL A 97 6.01 5.93 -40.14
CA VAL A 97 6.75 6.54 -39.02
C VAL A 97 8.26 6.42 -39.20
N VAL A 98 8.75 5.22 -39.47
CA VAL A 98 10.19 4.95 -39.66
C VAL A 98 10.77 5.75 -40.84
N ASN A 99 9.98 5.97 -41.89
CA ASN A 99 10.38 6.77 -43.04
C ASN A 99 10.50 8.28 -42.72
N VAL A 100 9.70 8.77 -41.76
CA VAL A 100 9.70 10.18 -41.32
C VAL A 100 10.79 10.42 -40.29
N LEU A 101 10.95 9.50 -39.34
CA LEU A 101 11.92 9.61 -38.25
C LEU A 101 13.36 9.40 -38.71
N LYS A 102 14.29 10.15 -38.12
CA LYS A 102 15.73 10.03 -38.40
C LYS A 102 16.56 10.18 -37.12
N GLY A 103 17.75 9.59 -37.13
CA GLY A 103 18.72 9.70 -36.04
C GLY A 103 18.14 9.24 -34.70
N LYS A 104 18.40 10.01 -33.65
CA LYS A 104 18.00 9.70 -32.27
C LYS A 104 16.50 9.45 -32.09
N ALA A 105 15.65 10.17 -32.82
CA ALA A 105 14.20 9.99 -32.72
C ALA A 105 13.74 8.61 -33.22
N LEU A 106 14.38 8.09 -34.27
CA LEU A 106 14.11 6.75 -34.78
C LEU A 106 14.61 5.67 -33.81
N GLU A 107 15.77 5.89 -33.18
CA GLU A 107 16.31 5.00 -32.15
C GLU A 107 15.37 4.91 -30.95
N GLU A 108 14.91 6.06 -30.43
CA GLU A 108 13.95 6.13 -29.32
C GLU A 108 12.61 5.47 -29.69
N TYR A 109 12.09 5.72 -30.89
CA TYR A 109 10.89 5.05 -31.39
C TYR A 109 11.05 3.53 -31.46
N THR A 110 12.17 3.05 -32.01
CA THR A 110 12.44 1.61 -32.16
C THR A 110 12.58 0.94 -30.79
N GLN A 111 13.23 1.60 -29.84
CA GLN A 111 13.36 1.13 -28.47
C GLN A 111 11.98 1.02 -27.80
N ILE A 112 11.14 2.04 -27.93
CA ILE A 112 9.79 2.05 -27.36
C ILE A 112 8.97 0.95 -28.02
N LYS A 113 8.97 0.84 -29.35
CA LYS A 113 8.28 -0.20 -30.10
C LYS A 113 8.64 -1.62 -29.60
N ALA A 114 9.93 -1.88 -29.37
CA ALA A 114 10.38 -3.17 -28.86
C ALA A 114 9.85 -3.47 -27.45
N GLN A 115 9.73 -2.44 -26.60
CA GLN A 115 9.09 -2.56 -25.29
C GLN A 115 7.58 -2.77 -25.40
N MET A 116 6.95 -2.19 -26.43
CA MET A 116 5.50 -2.27 -26.67
C MET A 116 5.04 -3.59 -27.27
N SER A 117 5.88 -4.27 -28.05
CA SER A 117 5.53 -5.60 -28.59
C SER A 117 5.32 -6.67 -27.51
N ALA A 118 5.80 -6.41 -26.29
CA ALA A 118 5.58 -7.25 -25.11
C ALA A 118 4.49 -6.69 -24.18
N ALA A 119 3.83 -5.59 -24.56
CA ALA A 119 2.91 -4.84 -23.71
C ALA A 119 1.43 -5.20 -23.94
N ASP A 120 0.58 -4.75 -23.01
CA ASP A 120 -0.87 -4.82 -23.07
C ASP A 120 -1.44 -4.03 -24.28
N GLU A 121 -2.64 -4.40 -24.73
CA GLU A 121 -3.42 -3.81 -25.81
C GLU A 121 -3.62 -2.29 -25.65
N VAL A 122 -3.75 -1.82 -24.41
CA VAL A 122 -3.80 -0.39 -24.05
C VAL A 122 -2.60 0.33 -24.65
N ALA A 123 -1.42 -0.23 -24.37
CA ALA A 123 -0.15 0.35 -24.75
C ALA A 123 -0.05 0.38 -26.28
N THR A 124 -0.42 -0.72 -26.96
CA THR A 124 -0.44 -0.80 -28.42
C THR A 124 -1.36 0.24 -29.06
N THR A 125 -2.58 0.41 -28.55
CA THR A 125 -3.56 1.37 -29.09
C THR A 125 -3.09 2.82 -28.95
N ILE A 126 -2.53 3.14 -27.79
CA ILE A 126 -1.96 4.46 -27.53
C ILE A 126 -0.76 4.72 -28.45
N PHE A 127 0.11 3.72 -28.62
CA PHE A 127 1.24 3.81 -29.52
C PHE A 127 0.81 4.05 -30.97
N GLN A 128 -0.20 3.30 -31.44
CA GLN A 128 -0.80 3.53 -32.76
C GLN A 128 -1.29 4.96 -32.89
N LEU A 129 -1.99 5.49 -31.88
CA LEU A 129 -2.48 6.86 -31.92
C LEU A 129 -1.36 7.89 -32.07
N VAL A 130 -0.33 7.81 -31.22
CA VAL A 130 0.80 8.75 -31.28
C VAL A 130 1.57 8.57 -32.58
N SER A 131 1.67 7.34 -33.10
CA SER A 131 2.25 7.07 -34.41
C SER A 131 1.46 7.70 -35.55
N ILE A 132 0.12 7.67 -35.54
CA ILE A 132 -0.72 8.35 -36.55
C ILE A 132 -0.46 9.85 -36.50
N ILE A 133 -0.49 10.43 -35.29
CA ILE A 133 -0.24 11.86 -35.08
C ILE A 133 1.14 12.24 -35.61
N GLY A 134 2.17 11.50 -35.19
CA GLY A 134 3.53 11.76 -35.60
C GLY A 134 3.72 11.57 -37.12
N ALA A 135 3.11 10.56 -37.74
CA ALA A 135 3.24 10.32 -39.17
C ALA A 135 2.51 11.39 -39.99
N ALA A 136 1.34 11.84 -39.51
CA ALA A 136 0.52 12.86 -40.17
C ALA A 136 1.10 14.27 -40.02
N THR A 137 1.66 14.61 -38.86
CA THR A 137 2.08 16.00 -38.56
C THR A 137 3.60 16.19 -38.48
N GLY A 138 4.38 15.12 -38.35
CA GLY A 138 5.83 15.19 -38.13
C GLY A 138 6.24 15.63 -36.72
N VAL A 139 5.29 15.94 -35.83
CA VAL A 139 5.56 16.28 -34.41
C VAL A 139 5.64 14.99 -33.59
N PHE A 140 6.81 14.37 -33.67
CA PHE A 140 7.02 13.01 -33.18
C PHE A 140 7.59 12.93 -31.75
N LEU A 141 8.34 13.95 -31.30
CA LEU A 141 9.29 13.79 -30.19
C LEU A 141 8.71 14.00 -28.79
N GLY A 142 7.76 14.92 -28.58
CA GLY A 142 7.26 15.21 -27.23
C GLY A 142 6.33 14.12 -26.69
N ALA A 143 5.36 13.70 -27.49
CA ALA A 143 4.43 12.63 -27.16
C ALA A 143 5.10 11.25 -26.99
N LEU A 144 6.18 10.96 -27.73
CA LEU A 144 6.90 9.70 -27.58
C LEU A 144 7.76 9.62 -26.32
N VAL A 145 8.34 10.73 -25.88
CA VAL A 145 9.05 10.76 -24.59
C VAL A 145 8.07 10.51 -23.45
N ALA A 146 6.90 11.16 -23.48
CA ALA A 146 5.82 10.91 -22.52
C ALA A 146 5.34 9.45 -22.56
N LEU A 147 5.19 8.89 -23.76
CA LEU A 147 4.85 7.47 -23.95
C LEU A 147 5.93 6.54 -23.43
N GLY A 148 7.20 6.76 -23.75
CA GLY A 148 8.31 5.91 -23.31
C GLY A 148 8.43 5.85 -21.78
N ILE A 149 8.10 6.96 -21.09
CA ILE A 149 8.00 7.00 -19.64
C ILE A 149 6.88 6.08 -19.11
N MET A 150 5.77 5.94 -19.83
CA MET A 150 4.66 5.06 -19.44
C MET A 150 4.85 3.60 -19.88
N THR A 151 5.22 3.39 -21.15
CA THR A 151 5.19 2.09 -21.84
C THR A 151 6.47 1.29 -21.62
N GLY A 152 7.53 1.93 -21.09
CA GLY A 152 8.75 1.25 -20.68
C GLY A 152 8.58 0.46 -19.40
N GLY A 153 7.73 -0.58 -19.41
CA GLY A 153 7.53 -1.54 -18.30
C GLY A 153 6.96 -0.95 -17.00
N ALA A 154 7.03 0.37 -16.80
CA ALA A 154 6.58 1.14 -15.66
C ALA A 154 5.09 0.94 -15.40
N ALA A 155 4.24 1.43 -16.31
CA ALA A 155 2.78 1.42 -16.13
C ALA A 155 2.17 0.00 -16.09
N ILE A 156 2.76 -0.96 -16.80
CA ILE A 156 2.29 -2.35 -16.80
C ILE A 156 2.72 -3.07 -15.52
N ALA A 157 3.95 -2.82 -15.05
CA ALA A 157 4.38 -3.34 -13.76
C ALA A 157 3.48 -2.83 -12.64
N VAL A 158 2.92 -1.62 -12.72
CA VAL A 158 1.97 -1.10 -11.72
C VAL A 158 0.82 -2.07 -11.46
N ILE A 159 0.28 -2.71 -12.50
CA ILE A 159 -0.81 -3.69 -12.34
C ILE A 159 -0.35 -4.90 -11.52
N GLY A 160 0.85 -5.43 -11.81
CA GLY A 160 1.45 -6.52 -11.03
C GLY A 160 1.83 -6.10 -9.59
N VAL A 161 2.20 -4.84 -9.41
CA VAL A 161 2.57 -4.28 -8.10
C VAL A 161 1.37 -4.20 -7.17
N ILE A 162 0.20 -3.78 -7.66
CA ILE A 162 -1.02 -3.72 -6.84
C ILE A 162 -1.44 -5.12 -6.37
N ALA A 163 -1.34 -6.14 -7.22
CA ALA A 163 -1.58 -7.52 -6.81
C ALA A 163 -0.61 -7.98 -5.71
N GLY A 164 0.69 -7.62 -5.85
CA GLY A 164 1.70 -7.89 -4.82
C GLY A 164 1.43 -7.15 -3.50
N ILE A 165 0.99 -5.90 -3.57
CA ILE A 165 0.61 -5.08 -2.41
C ILE A 165 -0.57 -5.73 -1.68
N LEU A 166 -1.63 -6.12 -2.38
CA LEU A 166 -2.81 -6.74 -1.77
C LEU A 166 -2.47 -8.09 -1.11
N ALA A 167 -1.63 -8.90 -1.75
CA ALA A 167 -1.13 -10.13 -1.16
C ALA A 167 -0.33 -9.84 0.12
N PHE A 168 0.52 -8.82 0.11
CA PHE A 168 1.29 -8.41 1.28
C PHE A 168 0.41 -7.91 2.44
N VAL A 169 -0.60 -7.09 2.14
CA VAL A 169 -1.57 -6.60 3.13
C VAL A 169 -2.29 -7.75 3.82
N SER A 170 -2.63 -8.81 3.09
CA SER A 170 -3.25 -10.00 3.69
C SER A 170 -2.35 -10.70 4.71
N VAL A 171 -1.03 -10.74 4.46
CA VAL A 171 -0.04 -11.28 5.41
C VAL A 171 0.11 -10.38 6.62
N ALA A 172 0.16 -9.06 6.42
CA ALA A 172 0.20 -8.09 7.52
C ALA A 172 -1.05 -8.20 8.42
N ALA A 173 -2.22 -8.53 7.85
CA ALA A 173 -3.44 -8.74 8.62
C ALA A 173 -3.32 -9.92 9.61
N VAL A 174 -2.63 -11.01 9.22
CA VAL A 174 -2.36 -12.17 10.09
C VAL A 174 -1.41 -11.79 11.24
N LEU A 175 -0.49 -10.85 11.02
CA LEU A 175 0.41 -10.39 12.09
C LEU A 175 -0.34 -9.68 13.23
N PHE A 176 -1.54 -9.13 12.97
CA PHE A 176 -2.39 -8.52 14.01
C PHE A 176 -3.07 -9.53 14.94
N THR A 177 -3.11 -10.82 14.57
CA THR A 177 -3.79 -11.85 15.36
C THR A 177 -2.89 -12.58 16.35
N VAL A 178 -1.58 -12.27 16.43
CA VAL A 178 -0.64 -12.94 17.35
C VAL A 178 -0.58 -12.20 18.69
N PHE A 179 -1.00 -12.86 19.77
CA PHE A 179 -1.39 -12.25 21.04
C PHE A 179 -0.31 -12.11 22.12
N GLN A 180 0.99 -12.28 21.83
CA GLN A 180 2.04 -12.14 22.85
C GLN A 180 2.58 -10.71 22.87
N GLY A 181 2.35 -9.91 23.91
CA GLY A 181 2.54 -8.45 23.87
C GLY A 181 3.87 -7.92 23.29
N ALA A 182 5.02 -8.54 23.58
CA ALA A 182 6.32 -8.17 22.99
C ALA A 182 6.43 -8.53 21.49
N ILE A 183 5.89 -9.69 21.13
CA ILE A 183 5.80 -10.15 19.73
C ILE A 183 4.79 -9.28 18.97
N GLU A 184 3.65 -8.94 19.58
CA GLU A 184 2.65 -8.02 19.03
C GLU A 184 3.30 -6.66 18.73
N ARG A 185 4.06 -6.07 19.66
CA ARG A 185 4.81 -4.83 19.43
C ARG A 185 5.76 -4.93 18.23
N THR A 186 6.53 -6.03 18.15
CA THR A 186 7.49 -6.26 17.07
C THR A 186 6.79 -6.44 15.72
N ASN A 187 5.72 -7.24 15.69
CA ASN A 187 4.89 -7.47 14.53
C ASN A 187 4.22 -6.19 14.04
N MET A 188 3.71 -5.35 14.95
CA MET A 188 3.11 -4.07 14.58
C MET A 188 4.14 -3.09 14.05
N ARG A 189 5.33 -3.00 14.64
CA ARG A 189 6.42 -2.17 14.08
C ARG A 189 6.80 -2.59 12.67
N LYS A 190 6.90 -3.91 12.46
CA LYS A 190 7.16 -4.47 11.14
C LYS A 190 6.01 -4.12 10.17
N ALA A 191 4.76 -4.31 10.58
CA ALA A 191 3.59 -3.97 9.77
C ALA A 191 3.54 -2.47 9.44
N ILE A 192 3.78 -1.58 10.41
CA ILE A 192 3.87 -0.13 10.19
C ILE A 192 4.97 0.19 9.18
N THR A 193 6.15 -0.42 9.34
CA THR A 193 7.28 -0.23 8.44
C THR A 193 6.90 -0.62 7.01
N ASP A 194 6.44 -1.85 6.84
CA ASP A 194 6.17 -2.41 5.52
C ASP A 194 4.98 -1.69 4.85
N LEU A 195 3.87 -1.49 5.56
CA LEU A 195 2.68 -0.80 5.05
C LEU A 195 2.97 0.68 4.72
N SER A 196 3.88 1.34 5.44
CA SER A 196 4.27 2.71 5.11
C SER A 196 4.91 2.81 3.72
N TYR A 197 5.80 1.87 3.38
CA TYR A 197 6.40 1.81 2.05
C TYR A 197 5.38 1.38 0.99
N GLU A 198 4.54 0.39 1.26
CA GLU A 198 3.52 -0.05 0.30
C GLU A 198 2.47 1.04 0.02
N ARG A 199 2.10 1.86 1.03
CA ARG A 199 1.22 3.02 0.84
C ARG A 199 1.77 4.03 -0.15
N VAL A 200 3.08 4.31 -0.09
CA VAL A 200 3.75 5.20 -1.07
C VAL A 200 3.66 4.63 -2.48
N LYS A 201 3.90 3.31 -2.64
CA LYS A 201 3.81 2.64 -3.94
C LYS A 201 2.36 2.63 -4.46
N ALA A 202 1.39 2.30 -3.62
CA ALA A 202 -0.03 2.29 -3.96
C ALA A 202 -0.51 3.69 -4.41
N ARG A 203 -0.10 4.76 -3.71
CA ARG A 203 -0.46 6.12 -4.13
C ARG A 203 0.18 6.53 -5.45
N ALA A 204 1.46 6.22 -5.64
CA ALA A 204 2.14 6.48 -6.91
C ALA A 204 1.46 5.74 -8.07
N ALA A 205 1.12 4.46 -7.84
CA ALA A 205 0.40 3.61 -8.78
C ALA A 205 -0.96 4.20 -9.18
N TYR A 206 -1.75 4.61 -8.20
CA TYR A 206 -3.02 5.30 -8.38
C TYR A 206 -2.87 6.56 -9.25
N GLU A 207 -1.93 7.46 -8.92
CA GLU A 207 -1.75 8.71 -9.68
C GLU A 207 -1.27 8.47 -11.11
N ALA A 208 -0.41 7.47 -11.31
CA ALA A 208 0.01 7.06 -12.65
C ALA A 208 -1.20 6.56 -13.47
N MET A 209 -2.05 5.71 -12.90
CA MET A 209 -3.26 5.24 -13.57
C MET A 209 -4.27 6.36 -13.84
N ASN A 210 -4.41 7.29 -12.90
CA ASN A 210 -5.28 8.46 -13.04
C ASN A 210 -4.82 9.35 -14.20
N SER A 211 -3.51 9.62 -14.29
CA SER A 211 -2.92 10.38 -15.40
C SER A 211 -3.18 9.71 -16.76
N LEU A 212 -3.11 8.38 -16.82
CA LEU A 212 -3.40 7.59 -18.01
C LEU A 212 -4.88 7.66 -18.40
N ALA A 213 -5.79 7.50 -17.45
CA ALA A 213 -7.23 7.60 -17.69
C ALA A 213 -7.62 9.02 -18.17
N ASN A 214 -7.05 10.07 -17.55
CA ASN A 214 -7.25 11.46 -17.98
C ASN A 214 -6.73 11.69 -19.41
N TRP A 215 -5.59 11.11 -19.74
CA TRP A 215 -5.02 11.27 -21.07
C TRP A 215 -5.86 10.55 -22.14
N LEU A 216 -6.31 9.32 -21.88
CA LEU A 216 -7.26 8.64 -22.76
C LEU A 216 -8.56 9.44 -22.93
N TYR A 217 -9.07 10.04 -21.86
CA TYR A 217 -10.23 10.90 -21.96
C TYR A 217 -9.98 12.13 -22.86
N ASN A 218 -8.82 12.78 -22.74
CA ASN A 218 -8.43 13.88 -23.62
C ASN A 218 -8.29 13.44 -25.09
N ILE A 219 -7.75 12.25 -25.33
CA ILE A 219 -7.69 11.62 -26.66
C ILE A 219 -9.10 11.42 -27.22
N LYS A 220 -10.01 10.87 -26.40
CA LYS A 220 -11.41 10.65 -26.79
C LYS A 220 -12.07 11.97 -27.20
N LEU A 221 -11.91 13.02 -26.41
CA LEU A 221 -12.43 14.36 -26.73
C LEU A 221 -11.87 14.90 -28.05
N TRP A 222 -10.58 14.70 -28.29
CA TRP A 222 -9.94 15.11 -29.55
C TRP A 222 -10.47 14.30 -30.76
N LEU A 223 -10.72 13.01 -30.59
CA LEU A 223 -11.33 12.17 -31.64
C LEU A 223 -12.82 12.49 -31.87
N ASP A 224 -13.53 12.95 -30.85
CA ASP A 224 -14.96 13.31 -30.91
C ASP A 224 -15.23 14.66 -31.57
N ASP A 225 -14.28 15.59 -31.50
CA ASP A 225 -14.48 16.97 -31.98
C ASP A 225 -13.63 17.24 -33.23
N PRO A 226 -14.23 17.33 -34.42
CA PRO A 226 -13.53 17.63 -35.66
C PRO A 226 -12.72 18.92 -35.61
N LEU A 227 -13.20 19.96 -34.91
CA LEU A 227 -12.53 21.26 -34.81
C LEU A 227 -11.25 21.18 -33.96
N ILE A 228 -11.21 20.25 -33.00
CA ILE A 228 -10.03 19.96 -32.19
C ILE A 228 -9.09 19.02 -32.96
N SER A 229 -9.64 18.07 -33.72
CA SER A 229 -8.88 17.11 -34.53
C SER A 229 -8.04 17.77 -35.63
N GLU A 230 -8.53 18.88 -36.20
CA GLU A 230 -7.86 19.63 -37.26
C GLU A 230 -6.88 20.69 -36.74
N ASN A 231 -6.84 20.93 -35.42
CA ASN A 231 -5.97 21.91 -34.79
C ASN A 231 -4.79 21.25 -34.05
N GLU A 232 -3.67 21.10 -34.76
CA GLU A 232 -2.45 20.48 -34.24
C GLU A 232 -1.92 21.14 -32.96
N GLY A 233 -1.98 22.48 -32.86
CA GLY A 233 -1.49 23.21 -31.70
C GLY A 233 -2.30 22.92 -30.43
N LEU A 234 -3.62 22.80 -30.56
CA LEU A 234 -4.51 22.44 -29.45
C LEU A 234 -4.32 20.98 -29.04
N MET A 235 -4.18 20.08 -30.03
CA MET A 235 -3.88 18.67 -29.82
C MET A 235 -2.56 18.50 -29.05
N LYS A 236 -1.48 19.15 -29.50
CA LYS A 236 -0.18 19.10 -28.83
C LYS A 236 -0.27 19.57 -27.39
N LYS A 237 -0.96 20.69 -27.15
CA LYS A 237 -1.15 21.24 -25.80
C LYS A 237 -1.88 20.23 -24.88
N LYS A 238 -2.94 19.60 -25.38
CA LYS A 238 -3.78 18.65 -24.63
C LYS A 238 -3.11 17.31 -24.37
N LEU A 239 -2.30 16.82 -25.32
CA LEU A 239 -1.66 15.52 -25.20
C LEU A 239 -0.34 15.56 -24.44
N GLU A 240 0.48 16.62 -24.60
CA GLU A 240 1.82 16.69 -23.98
C GLU A 240 1.81 17.41 -22.62
N GLY A 241 1.11 18.54 -22.52
CA GLY A 241 1.20 19.42 -21.34
C GLY A 241 0.44 18.91 -20.12
N ASP A 242 -0.82 18.52 -20.34
CA ASP A 242 -1.72 18.08 -19.26
C ASP A 242 -1.26 16.72 -18.69
N PHE A 243 -0.80 15.81 -19.57
CA PHE A 243 -0.37 14.48 -19.15
C PHE A 243 0.89 14.50 -18.28
N MET A 244 1.98 15.16 -18.69
CA MET A 244 3.22 15.14 -17.90
C MET A 244 3.03 15.80 -16.53
N THR A 245 2.19 16.84 -16.48
CA THR A 245 1.80 17.50 -15.23
C THR A 245 1.07 16.54 -14.30
N ASP A 246 0.12 15.77 -14.83
CA ASP A 246 -0.61 14.75 -14.06
C ASP A 246 0.29 13.59 -13.65
N TYR A 247 1.13 13.08 -14.55
CA TYR A 247 2.05 11.98 -14.26
C TYR A 247 3.09 12.37 -13.19
N ASN A 248 3.53 13.63 -13.14
CA ASN A 248 4.42 14.12 -12.10
C ASN A 248 3.79 14.06 -10.68
N LYS A 249 2.47 13.89 -10.56
CA LYS A 249 1.82 13.62 -9.27
C LYS A 249 2.14 12.22 -8.73
N SER A 250 2.52 11.27 -9.59
CA SER A 250 2.99 9.94 -9.20
C SER A 250 4.42 9.91 -8.67
N LYS A 251 5.19 11.01 -8.84
CA LYS A 251 6.57 11.10 -8.38
C LYS A 251 6.64 11.24 -6.86
N ARG A 252 7.75 10.77 -6.28
CA ARG A 252 7.93 10.70 -4.83
C ARG A 252 7.70 12.03 -4.13
N SER A 253 8.27 13.13 -4.64
CA SER A 253 8.09 14.45 -4.04
C SER A 253 6.60 14.85 -3.90
N SER A 254 5.79 14.58 -4.93
CA SER A 254 4.35 14.83 -4.95
C SER A 254 3.59 13.88 -4.02
N VAL A 255 3.89 12.58 -4.09
CA VAL A 255 3.24 11.54 -3.28
C VAL A 255 3.52 11.75 -1.79
N VAL A 256 4.77 12.05 -1.43
CA VAL A 256 5.16 12.32 -0.04
C VAL A 256 4.42 13.53 0.50
N LYS A 257 4.41 14.64 -0.26
CA LYS A 257 3.68 15.85 0.15
C LYS A 257 2.20 15.56 0.39
N PHE A 258 1.56 14.78 -0.48
CA PHE A 258 0.17 14.38 -0.31
C PHE A 258 -0.03 13.53 0.96
N LEU A 259 0.79 12.49 1.17
CA LEU A 259 0.66 11.59 2.31
C LEU A 259 0.96 12.27 3.65
N GLU A 260 1.91 13.20 3.69
CA GLU A 260 2.18 14.04 4.88
C GLU A 260 0.99 14.92 5.23
N GLN A 261 0.40 15.59 4.23
CA GLN A 261 -0.79 16.40 4.44
C GLN A 261 -1.96 15.52 4.91
N TYR A 262 -2.13 14.36 4.27
CA TYR A 262 -3.18 13.40 4.62
C TYR A 262 -3.04 12.86 6.05
N ASP A 263 -1.82 12.54 6.49
CA ASP A 263 -1.53 12.15 7.87
C ASP A 263 -1.74 13.30 8.87
N ALA A 264 -1.39 14.53 8.50
CA ALA A 264 -1.59 15.70 9.34
C ALA A 264 -3.09 16.05 9.54
N GLU A 265 -3.88 16.03 8.47
CA GLU A 265 -5.31 16.35 8.50
C GLU A 265 -6.11 15.41 9.42
N ARG A 266 -5.68 14.15 9.53
CA ARG A 266 -6.31 13.14 10.39
C ARG A 266 -5.63 12.95 11.76
N ASN A 267 -4.65 13.79 12.10
CA ASN A 267 -3.83 13.65 13.31
C ASN A 267 -3.28 12.22 13.50
N ALA A 268 -2.76 11.62 12.43
CA ALA A 268 -2.24 10.26 12.49
C ALA A 268 -1.05 10.14 13.45
N TRP A 269 -0.94 9.01 14.14
CA TRP A 269 0.24 8.69 14.94
C TRP A 269 1.37 8.17 14.05
N THR A 270 2.47 8.92 13.90
CA THR A 270 3.56 8.61 12.96
C THR A 270 4.92 8.43 13.63
N ASP A 271 4.98 8.32 14.96
CA ASP A 271 6.25 8.32 15.70
C ASP A 271 7.17 7.13 15.37
N GLU A 272 6.60 6.02 14.91
CA GLU A 272 7.33 4.81 14.53
C GLU A 272 7.28 4.51 13.03
N ASP A 273 6.83 5.46 12.22
CA ASP A 273 6.94 5.34 10.78
C ASP A 273 8.43 5.29 10.37
N PRO A 274 8.81 4.45 9.41
CA PRO A 274 10.17 4.47 8.87
C PRO A 274 10.41 5.73 8.05
N ASP A 275 11.64 5.94 7.56
CA ASP A 275 11.93 6.97 6.55
C ASP A 275 11.41 6.54 5.17
N TRP A 276 10.08 6.48 5.04
CA TRP A 276 9.38 6.17 3.78
C TRP A 276 9.41 7.35 2.80
N LYS A 277 9.85 8.52 3.26
CA LYS A 277 9.93 9.77 2.48
C LYS A 277 11.13 9.75 1.55
N ALA A 278 12.25 9.16 1.98
CA ALA A 278 13.43 8.97 1.16
C ALA A 278 13.25 7.90 0.06
N GLY A 279 14.08 7.98 -0.99
CA GLY A 279 14.12 7.00 -2.07
C GLY A 279 14.22 7.65 -3.45
N GLU A 280 14.12 6.84 -4.50
CA GLU A 280 14.12 7.34 -5.88
C GLU A 280 12.87 8.17 -6.18
N GLU A 281 13.06 9.25 -6.95
CA GLU A 281 11.97 10.14 -7.34
C GLU A 281 10.94 9.44 -8.23
N ASP A 282 11.40 8.54 -9.11
CA ASP A 282 10.56 7.76 -9.99
C ASP A 282 10.19 6.41 -9.38
N ILE A 283 9.19 6.43 -8.49
CA ILE A 283 8.72 5.26 -7.75
C ILE A 283 8.35 4.13 -8.71
N ILE A 284 7.58 4.41 -9.75
CA ILE A 284 7.07 3.37 -10.65
C ILE A 284 8.21 2.67 -11.40
N SER A 285 9.13 3.45 -12.00
CA SER A 285 10.29 2.91 -12.71
C SER A 285 11.21 2.10 -11.78
N SER A 286 11.34 2.50 -10.52
CA SER A 286 12.12 1.76 -9.51
C SER A 286 11.56 0.35 -9.28
N ILE A 287 10.22 0.23 -9.22
CA ILE A 287 9.56 -1.03 -8.93
C ILE A 287 9.64 -1.99 -10.12
N SER A 288 9.48 -1.49 -11.35
CA SER A 288 9.61 -2.30 -12.56
C SER A 288 11.00 -2.94 -12.69
N ARG A 289 12.05 -2.17 -12.36
CA ARG A 289 13.43 -2.69 -12.37
C ARG A 289 13.63 -3.81 -11.35
N ALA A 290 13.07 -3.64 -10.15
CA ALA A 290 13.13 -4.66 -9.11
C ALA A 290 12.37 -5.95 -9.51
N GLY A 291 11.17 -5.81 -10.10
CA GLY A 291 10.38 -6.94 -10.57
C GLY A 291 11.09 -7.76 -11.66
N MET A 292 11.69 -7.10 -12.65
CA MET A 292 12.45 -7.79 -13.70
C MET A 292 13.68 -8.52 -13.16
N ALA A 293 14.37 -7.96 -12.16
CA ALA A 293 15.51 -8.63 -11.52
C ALA A 293 15.10 -9.92 -10.77
N SER A 294 13.91 -9.92 -10.16
CA SER A 294 13.35 -11.08 -9.45
C SER A 294 12.92 -12.21 -10.38
N VAL A 295 12.36 -11.91 -11.55
CA VAL A 295 11.92 -12.96 -12.49
C VAL A 295 13.13 -13.72 -13.05
N ASN A 296 14.21 -13.00 -13.33
CA ASN A 296 15.46 -13.60 -13.83
C ASN A 296 16.20 -14.47 -12.79
N SER A 297 15.93 -14.31 -11.49
CA SER A 297 16.52 -15.16 -10.44
C SER A 297 15.74 -16.46 -10.25
N VAL A 298 14.41 -16.42 -10.36
CA VAL A 298 13.55 -17.62 -10.27
C VAL A 298 13.75 -18.53 -11.48
N GLU A 299 13.91 -17.98 -12.69
CA GLU A 299 14.13 -18.78 -13.91
C GLU A 299 15.47 -19.54 -13.88
N LYS A 300 16.48 -19.04 -13.15
CA LYS A 300 17.75 -19.75 -12.92
C LYS A 300 17.68 -20.85 -11.86
N MET A 301 16.65 -20.86 -11.00
CA MET A 301 16.45 -21.94 -10.02
C MET A 301 15.56 -23.07 -10.53
N SER A 302 14.80 -22.88 -11.62
CA SER A 302 13.83 -23.87 -12.12
C SER A 302 14.42 -25.02 -12.98
N VAL A 303 15.73 -25.23 -13.00
CA VAL A 303 16.36 -26.34 -13.76
C VAL A 303 16.82 -27.51 -12.88
N ASN A 304 16.70 -27.43 -11.54
CA ASN A 304 16.92 -28.58 -10.67
C ASN A 304 15.66 -28.89 -9.87
N GLY A 305 15.16 -30.12 -10.04
CA GLY A 305 13.83 -30.58 -9.65
C GLY A 305 13.44 -30.28 -8.21
N VAL A 306 12.17 -29.89 -8.05
CA VAL A 306 11.50 -29.75 -6.77
C VAL A 306 10.63 -31.00 -6.57
N GLU A 307 11.07 -31.86 -5.66
CA GLU A 307 10.22 -32.84 -5.00
C GLU A 307 9.16 -32.12 -4.17
N GLU A 308 7.95 -32.68 -4.22
CA GLU A 308 6.74 -32.31 -3.50
C GLU A 308 7.00 -32.37 -1.98
N SER A 309 7.18 -31.22 -1.31
CA SER A 309 7.38 -31.17 0.15
C SER A 309 6.04 -31.08 0.88
N GLU A 310 5.76 -32.11 1.68
CA GLU A 310 4.64 -32.20 2.61
C GLU A 310 4.66 -31.05 3.63
N LEU A 311 3.47 -30.51 3.88
CA LEU A 311 3.22 -29.46 4.87
C LEU A 311 3.18 -30.10 6.27
N GLU A 312 4.34 -30.37 6.87
CA GLU A 312 4.42 -30.75 8.29
C GLU A 312 4.11 -29.55 9.18
N SER A 313 3.25 -29.75 10.17
CA SER A 313 2.90 -28.79 11.20
C SER A 313 4.13 -28.48 12.07
N VAL A 314 4.80 -27.37 11.78
CA VAL A 314 5.90 -26.82 12.57
C VAL A 314 5.35 -26.36 13.92
N SER A 315 5.34 -27.23 14.92
CA SER A 315 5.38 -26.83 16.33
C SER A 315 6.84 -26.72 16.76
N ASP A 316 7.57 -25.76 16.16
CA ASP A 316 8.88 -25.40 16.67
C ASP A 316 8.69 -24.80 18.06
N SER A 317 9.19 -25.49 19.07
CA SER A 317 9.41 -24.94 20.39
C SER A 317 10.40 -23.80 20.27
N VAL A 318 9.87 -22.58 20.08
CA VAL A 318 10.66 -21.35 20.10
C VAL A 318 11.46 -21.35 21.40
N GLN A 319 12.78 -21.50 21.29
CA GLN A 319 13.69 -21.28 22.42
C GLN A 319 13.65 -19.78 22.73
N VAL A 320 12.76 -19.40 23.64
CA VAL A 320 12.70 -18.03 24.16
C VAL A 320 13.99 -17.80 24.95
N ASP A 321 14.79 -16.84 24.51
CA ASP A 321 15.95 -16.36 25.25
C ASP A 321 15.47 -15.71 26.57
N LEU A 322 15.39 -16.53 27.62
CA LEU A 322 14.84 -16.16 28.93
C LEU A 322 15.57 -14.98 29.56
N GLU A 323 16.85 -14.74 29.20
CA GLU A 323 17.64 -13.63 29.72
C GLU A 323 17.19 -12.27 29.18
N LYS A 324 16.50 -12.23 28.03
CA LYS A 324 16.01 -11.00 27.40
C LYS A 324 14.50 -10.80 27.52
N ALA A 325 13.78 -11.79 28.03
CA ALA A 325 12.34 -11.70 28.14
C ALA A 325 11.93 -10.62 29.17
N PRO A 326 10.90 -9.82 28.87
CA PRO A 326 10.48 -8.73 29.72
C PRO A 326 9.95 -9.27 31.06
N THR A 327 10.49 -8.74 32.15
CA THR A 327 9.98 -9.00 33.50
C THR A 327 9.09 -7.85 33.95
N VAL A 328 8.09 -8.20 34.74
CA VAL A 328 7.22 -7.24 35.41
C VAL A 328 7.26 -7.54 36.89
N LYS A 329 7.32 -6.50 37.72
CA LYS A 329 7.04 -6.60 39.14
C LYS A 329 5.77 -5.85 39.55
N PHE A 330 4.89 -6.49 40.31
CA PHE A 330 3.69 -5.86 40.88
C PHE A 330 3.35 -6.41 42.26
N ASP A 331 2.70 -5.56 43.05
CA ASP A 331 1.98 -5.98 44.24
C ASP A 331 0.54 -6.28 43.87
N TYR A 332 -0.06 -7.26 44.55
CA TYR A 332 -1.47 -7.57 44.45
C TYR A 332 -2.14 -7.57 45.81
N THR A 333 -3.40 -7.13 45.83
CA THR A 333 -4.28 -7.20 47.01
C THR A 333 -5.60 -7.82 46.62
N SER A 334 -5.99 -8.88 47.34
CA SER A 334 -7.22 -9.66 47.14
C SER A 334 -7.85 -10.00 48.50
N PRO A 335 -9.17 -10.27 48.57
CA PRO A 335 -9.80 -10.85 49.76
C PRO A 335 -9.13 -12.14 50.25
N ASP A 336 -8.54 -12.92 49.33
CA ASP A 336 -7.92 -14.22 49.59
C ASP A 336 -6.44 -14.09 50.01
N GLY A 337 -5.87 -12.87 49.95
CA GLY A 337 -4.50 -12.57 50.34
C GLY A 337 -3.88 -11.41 49.56
N SER A 338 -2.73 -10.95 50.04
CA SER A 338 -1.91 -9.95 49.36
C SER A 338 -0.48 -10.46 49.24
N GLY A 339 0.24 -9.98 48.22
CA GLY A 339 1.64 -10.33 48.02
C GLY A 339 2.27 -9.53 46.89
N SER A 340 3.49 -9.91 46.54
CA SER A 340 4.24 -9.36 45.41
C SER A 340 4.60 -10.48 44.45
N LEU A 341 4.51 -10.20 43.15
CA LEU A 341 4.93 -11.12 42.10
C LEU A 341 5.88 -10.41 41.14
N GLN A 342 6.91 -11.14 40.74
CA GLN A 342 7.77 -10.78 39.62
C GLN A 342 7.61 -11.85 38.56
N LEU A 343 7.00 -11.50 37.43
CA LEU A 343 6.69 -12.43 36.35
C LEU A 343 7.54 -12.14 35.11
N LEU A 344 8.22 -13.17 34.61
CA LEU A 344 8.74 -13.27 33.25
C LEU A 344 7.57 -13.56 32.32
N PHE A 345 7.24 -12.63 31.43
CA PHE A 345 6.10 -12.78 30.53
C PHE A 345 6.33 -13.90 29.51
N LEU A 346 5.39 -14.84 29.38
CA LEU A 346 5.42 -15.91 28.38
C LEU A 346 4.44 -15.65 27.23
N THR A 347 3.14 -15.63 27.54
CA THR A 347 2.08 -15.52 26.53
C THR A 347 0.92 -14.66 27.03
N SER A 348 0.10 -14.14 26.12
CA SER A 348 -1.20 -13.56 26.48
C SER A 348 -2.25 -13.89 25.43
N ASN A 349 -3.51 -13.70 25.80
CA ASN A 349 -4.67 -13.62 24.92
C ASN A 349 -5.48 -12.36 25.32
N GLU A 350 -6.71 -12.22 24.81
CA GLU A 350 -7.55 -11.05 25.07
C GLU A 350 -7.87 -10.84 26.56
N THR A 351 -8.00 -11.91 27.33
CA THR A 351 -8.47 -11.87 28.73
C THR A 351 -7.47 -12.41 29.73
N SER A 352 -6.34 -12.98 29.31
CA SER A 352 -5.33 -13.49 30.24
C SER A 352 -3.90 -13.37 29.75
N CYS A 353 -2.95 -13.34 30.67
CA CYS A 353 -1.53 -13.50 30.38
C CYS A 353 -0.89 -14.55 31.30
N LYS A 354 0.02 -15.34 30.73
CA LYS A 354 0.80 -16.36 31.42
C LYS A 354 2.23 -15.87 31.61
N GLY A 355 2.79 -16.10 32.80
CA GLY A 355 4.19 -15.78 33.12
C GLY A 355 4.84 -16.83 34.01
N LEU A 356 6.14 -16.71 34.21
CA LEU A 356 6.91 -17.50 35.18
C LEU A 356 7.40 -16.60 36.31
N ASP A 357 7.30 -17.05 37.56
CA ASP A 357 7.94 -16.34 38.66
C ASP A 357 9.46 -16.64 38.77
N GLU A 358 10.12 -16.06 39.78
CA GLU A 358 11.55 -16.27 40.05
C GLU A 358 11.92 -17.74 40.34
N ASN A 359 10.94 -18.55 40.77
CA ASN A 359 11.12 -19.98 41.04
C ASN A 359 10.70 -20.84 39.84
N THR A 360 10.46 -20.23 38.68
CA THR A 360 9.94 -20.88 37.47
C THR A 360 8.52 -21.42 37.58
N ASN A 361 7.77 -21.07 38.63
CA ASN A 361 6.38 -21.49 38.75
C ASN A 361 5.54 -20.73 37.73
N SER A 362 4.60 -21.42 37.09
CA SER A 362 3.76 -20.80 36.08
C SER A 362 2.53 -20.12 36.68
N TRP A 363 2.35 -18.85 36.35
CA TRP A 363 1.22 -18.03 36.80
C TRP A 363 0.34 -17.62 35.62
N MET A 364 -0.97 -17.59 35.83
CA MET A 364 -1.94 -17.00 34.92
C MET A 364 -2.62 -15.80 35.59
N LEU A 365 -2.49 -14.64 34.98
CA LEU A 365 -3.27 -13.44 35.26
C LEU A 365 -4.47 -13.44 34.33
N GLN A 366 -5.68 -13.44 34.84
CA GLN A 366 -6.88 -13.32 34.02
C GLN A 366 -7.68 -12.09 34.44
N TYR A 367 -8.09 -11.30 33.45
CA TYR A 367 -8.97 -10.16 33.62
C TYR A 367 -10.35 -10.64 34.05
N GLU A 368 -10.88 -10.09 35.15
CA GLU A 368 -12.22 -10.42 35.63
C GLU A 368 -13.20 -9.31 35.27
N SER A 369 -12.90 -8.07 35.66
CA SER A 369 -13.78 -6.91 35.44
C SER A 369 -13.03 -5.60 35.66
N GLY A 370 -13.63 -4.47 35.28
CA GLY A 370 -13.12 -3.14 35.57
C GLY A 370 -14.28 -2.17 35.77
N HIS A 371 -14.05 -1.12 36.56
CA HIS A 371 -14.98 0.01 36.51
C HIS A 371 -14.88 0.69 35.14
N GLU A 372 -16.01 1.16 34.61
CA GLU A 372 -16.02 2.11 33.51
C GLU A 372 -15.23 3.34 33.96
N THR A 373 -13.93 3.34 33.66
CA THR A 373 -13.07 4.48 33.98
C THR A 373 -13.50 5.63 33.09
N LYS A 374 -13.51 6.84 33.65
CA LYS A 374 -13.73 8.03 32.84
C LYS A 374 -12.72 8.03 31.70
N PRO A 375 -13.14 8.26 30.44
CA PRO A 375 -12.23 8.27 29.31
C PRO A 375 -11.10 9.27 29.57
N GLY A 376 -9.85 8.79 29.56
CA GLY A 376 -8.69 9.67 29.71
C GLY A 376 -7.39 8.97 30.15
N THR A 377 -7.42 8.17 31.21
CA THR A 377 -6.20 7.51 31.74
C THR A 377 -6.54 6.34 32.65
N PRO A 378 -6.93 5.17 32.11
CA PRO A 378 -7.16 3.98 32.94
C PRO A 378 -5.87 3.59 33.68
N ARG A 379 -5.96 3.38 35.00
CA ARG A 379 -4.86 2.82 35.80
C ARG A 379 -5.11 1.34 35.99
N ILE A 380 -4.06 0.52 36.09
CA ILE A 380 -4.28 -0.91 36.33
C ILE A 380 -5.03 -1.19 37.65
N SER A 381 -4.85 -0.32 38.65
CA SER A 381 -5.57 -0.38 39.92
C SER A 381 -7.09 -0.25 39.77
N ASP A 382 -7.58 0.22 38.61
CA ASP A 382 -9.00 0.38 38.33
C ASP A 382 -9.65 -0.91 37.80
N TYR A 383 -8.86 -1.97 37.61
CA TYR A 383 -9.28 -3.27 37.11
C TYR A 383 -9.04 -4.38 38.14
N LEU A 384 -9.84 -5.43 38.04
CA LEU A 384 -9.78 -6.63 38.86
C LEU A 384 -9.31 -7.82 38.04
N PHE A 385 -8.43 -8.62 38.64
CA PHE A 385 -7.82 -9.79 38.02
C PHE A 385 -7.94 -11.02 38.92
N SER A 386 -8.00 -12.20 38.33
CA SER A 386 -7.64 -13.44 39.00
C SER A 386 -6.17 -13.74 38.78
N LEU A 387 -5.50 -14.18 39.85
CA LEU A 387 -4.13 -14.71 39.82
C LEU A 387 -4.21 -16.20 40.12
N GLU A 388 -3.84 -17.04 39.17
CA GLU A 388 -3.77 -18.49 39.35
C GLU A 388 -2.32 -18.95 39.30
N ASP A 389 -1.87 -19.57 40.39
CA ASP A 389 -0.66 -20.38 40.40
C ASP A 389 -1.02 -21.74 39.79
N LEU A 390 -0.53 -22.01 38.57
CA LEU A 390 -0.90 -23.19 37.80
C LEU A 390 -0.26 -24.48 38.34
N GLU A 391 0.75 -24.37 39.21
CA GLU A 391 1.36 -25.54 39.83
C GLU A 391 0.58 -25.99 41.07
N THR A 392 0.20 -25.03 41.91
CA THR A 392 -0.53 -25.32 43.15
C THR A 392 -2.05 -25.35 42.96
N GLY A 393 -2.55 -24.81 41.84
CA GLY A 393 -3.97 -24.59 41.58
C GLY A 393 -4.59 -23.51 42.46
N LYS A 394 -3.78 -22.71 43.16
CA LYS A 394 -4.26 -21.65 44.05
C LYS A 394 -4.68 -20.44 43.23
N VAL A 395 -5.93 -20.01 43.41
CA VAL A 395 -6.51 -18.85 42.73
C VAL A 395 -6.78 -17.74 43.72
N TYR A 396 -6.29 -16.53 43.45
CA TYR A 396 -6.63 -15.29 44.15
C TYR A 396 -7.56 -14.48 43.26
N LYS A 397 -8.81 -14.26 43.69
CA LYS A 397 -9.80 -13.52 42.89
C LYS A 397 -9.86 -12.04 43.26
N ASN A 398 -10.43 -11.23 42.38
CA ASN A 398 -10.62 -9.78 42.59
C ASN A 398 -9.33 -9.06 43.01
N CYS A 399 -8.20 -9.45 42.42
CA CYS A 399 -6.91 -8.84 42.70
C CYS A 399 -6.84 -7.45 42.10
N GLN A 400 -6.53 -6.46 42.93
CA GLN A 400 -6.05 -5.15 42.49
C GLN A 400 -4.53 -5.19 42.36
N LEU A 401 -4.01 -4.82 41.20
CA LEU A 401 -2.57 -4.84 40.92
C LEU A 401 -1.96 -3.44 41.00
N THR A 402 -0.79 -3.32 41.61
CA THR A 402 0.02 -2.09 41.66
C THR A 402 1.41 -2.37 41.11
N PHE A 403 1.77 -1.75 39.97
CA PHE A 403 3.09 -1.99 39.37
C PHE A 403 4.22 -1.34 40.15
N LEU A 404 5.23 -2.14 40.43
CA LEU A 404 6.50 -1.72 41.01
C LEU A 404 7.54 -1.44 39.91
N SER A 405 7.55 -2.24 38.85
CA SER A 405 8.38 -1.99 37.66
C SER A 405 7.70 -2.54 36.40
N ARG A 406 7.96 -1.89 35.27
CA ARG A 406 7.53 -2.32 33.93
C ARG A 406 8.72 -2.27 32.98
N PRO A 407 8.73 -3.07 31.90
CA PRO A 407 9.67 -2.89 30.80
C PRO A 407 9.60 -1.45 30.27
N ALA A 408 10.74 -0.90 29.82
CA ALA A 408 10.76 0.42 29.18
C ALA A 408 9.83 0.45 27.95
N ALA A 409 9.11 1.56 27.80
CA ALA A 409 8.07 1.77 26.78
C ALA A 409 8.58 1.63 25.34
#